data_AF-A0A4V1S6J6-F1
#
_entry.id   AF-A0A4V1S6J6-F1
#
_cell.length_a   1.000
_cell.length_b   1.000
_cell.length_c   1.000
_cell.angle_alpha   90.00
_cell.angle_beta   90.00
_cell.angle_gamma   90.00
#
_symmetry.space_group_name_H-M   'P 1'
#
loop_
_entity.id
_entity.type
_entity.pdbx_description
1 polymer ?
#
loop_
_entity_poly.entity_id
_entity_poly.type
_entity_poly.pdbx_seq_one_letter_code
_entity_poly.pdbx_strand_id
1 'polypeptide(L)'
;MSISVPVPDIGTTPAKNGNRIMNPESESSVMEPPVESQDLFDTPETLETPLANRRAGLLVPVFAMRHKDDFGVGDTRAVREAIDFCAANSFAVLQILPIHETFGDHSPYNPISSRALSPVYIHLDPAEVPGLLAADLERAAPKAWLAQLRTGIVKHGSVHPLKMQVLQLAWHRFLNGEGEGLMEEFRAFKEQEKAWLDHYTMFR
;
A
#
# COMPACT_ATOMS: atom_id res chain seq x y z
N MET A 1 13.73 -58.10 -52.88
CA MET A 1 13.29 -57.02 -53.80
C MET A 1 14.37 -55.95 -53.78
N SER A 2 15.18 -55.88 -54.84
CA SER A 2 16.02 -54.72 -55.16
C SER A 2 15.17 -53.62 -55.77
N ILE A 3 15.61 -52.36 -55.67
CA ILE A 3 15.93 -51.48 -56.81
C ILE A 3 16.66 -50.25 -56.28
N SER A 4 17.80 -49.96 -56.93
CA SER A 4 18.70 -48.81 -56.75
C SER A 4 18.50 -47.87 -57.95
N VAL A 5 18.50 -46.54 -57.74
CA VAL A 5 18.43 -45.53 -58.81
C VAL A 5 19.26 -44.28 -58.38
N PRO A 6 19.98 -43.58 -59.29
CA PRO A 6 21.19 -42.81 -58.97
C PRO A 6 21.03 -41.28 -58.97
N VAL A 7 22.13 -40.59 -58.63
CA VAL A 7 22.34 -39.13 -58.66
C VAL A 7 22.66 -38.64 -60.08
N PRO A 8 22.23 -37.42 -60.47
CA PRO A 8 22.85 -36.65 -61.55
C PRO A 8 23.48 -35.33 -61.07
N ASP A 9 24.62 -34.98 -61.66
CA ASP A 9 25.37 -33.72 -61.52
C ASP A 9 25.71 -33.21 -62.92
N ILE A 10 25.28 -32.02 -63.35
CA ILE A 10 25.90 -31.22 -64.43
C ILE A 10 25.42 -29.74 -64.35
N GLY A 11 26.34 -28.76 -64.39
CA GLY A 11 26.04 -27.44 -64.99
C GLY A 11 26.88 -26.25 -64.53
N THR A 12 27.89 -25.89 -65.32
CA THR A 12 28.85 -24.77 -65.14
C THR A 12 28.29 -23.37 -65.55
N THR A 13 28.88 -22.33 -64.95
CA THR A 13 28.76 -20.84 -65.05
C THR A 13 28.49 -20.19 -66.43
N PRO A 14 28.03 -18.91 -66.50
CA PRO A 14 29.00 -17.80 -66.61
C PRO A 14 28.65 -16.48 -65.90
N ALA A 15 29.70 -15.71 -65.59
CA ALA A 15 29.65 -14.33 -65.13
C ALA A 15 29.23 -13.35 -66.24
N LYS A 16 28.48 -12.30 -65.90
CA LYS A 16 28.40 -11.05 -66.69
C LYS A 16 28.37 -9.81 -65.78
N ASN A 17 29.32 -8.93 -66.09
CA ASN A 17 29.52 -7.58 -65.58
C ASN A 17 28.36 -6.62 -65.89
N GLY A 18 28.23 -5.61 -65.03
CA GLY A 18 27.79 -4.26 -65.39
C GLY A 18 26.31 -3.98 -65.13
N ASN A 19 25.98 -3.11 -64.18
CA ASN A 19 26.00 -1.67 -64.41
C ASN A 19 25.74 -0.93 -63.08
N ARG A 20 26.43 0.19 -62.90
CA ARG A 20 26.38 1.07 -61.74
C ARG A 20 25.06 1.84 -61.78
N ILE A 21 24.18 1.64 -60.79
CA ILE A 21 23.03 2.51 -60.55
C ILE A 21 23.26 3.21 -59.21
N MET A 22 23.41 4.53 -59.27
CA MET A 22 23.58 5.39 -58.11
C MET A 22 22.32 5.33 -57.25
N ASN A 23 22.47 4.96 -55.98
CA ASN A 23 21.42 5.15 -55.00
C ASN A 23 21.63 6.54 -54.38
N PRO A 24 20.62 7.43 -54.38
CA PRO A 24 20.75 8.74 -53.76
C PRO A 24 20.95 8.57 -52.25
N GLU A 25 21.91 9.29 -51.68
CA GLU A 25 22.11 9.40 -50.23
C GLU A 25 20.83 9.95 -49.61
N SER A 26 20.02 9.07 -49.04
CA SER A 26 19.00 9.48 -48.08
C SER A 26 19.74 9.87 -46.81
N GLU A 27 19.94 11.18 -46.59
CA GLU A 27 20.22 11.70 -45.26
C GLU A 27 19.07 11.29 -44.36
N SER A 28 19.22 10.13 -43.70
CA SER A 28 18.43 9.84 -42.52
C SER A 28 18.87 10.87 -41.50
N SER A 29 18.06 11.90 -41.32
CA SER A 29 18.11 12.74 -40.13
C SER A 29 17.85 11.82 -38.95
N VAL A 30 18.93 11.21 -38.44
CA VAL A 30 18.94 10.64 -37.10
C VAL A 30 18.75 11.85 -36.22
N MET A 31 17.52 12.02 -35.73
CA MET A 31 17.22 13.01 -34.73
C MET A 31 18.08 12.66 -33.52
N GLU A 32 19.23 13.31 -33.38
CA GLU A 32 20.01 13.21 -32.16
C GLU A 32 19.07 13.61 -31.02
N PRO A 33 18.95 12.78 -29.96
CA PRO A 33 18.13 13.15 -28.83
C PRO A 33 18.64 14.49 -28.29
N PRO A 34 17.76 15.43 -27.92
CA PRO A 34 18.18 16.71 -27.39
C PRO A 34 19.13 16.48 -26.22
N VAL A 35 20.32 17.07 -26.33
CA VAL A 35 21.36 17.05 -25.30
C VAL A 35 20.82 17.76 -24.05
N GLU A 36 20.99 17.09 -22.91
CA GLU A 36 20.75 17.56 -21.54
C GLU A 36 19.29 17.90 -21.17
N SER A 37 18.43 16.89 -21.08
CA SER A 37 17.50 16.91 -19.93
C SER A 37 18.35 16.64 -18.70
N GLN A 38 18.55 17.64 -17.83
CA GLN A 38 19.03 17.38 -16.47
C GLN A 38 18.28 16.19 -15.91
N ASP A 39 19.00 15.18 -15.42
CA ASP A 39 18.37 14.06 -14.72
C ASP A 39 17.55 14.67 -13.58
N LEU A 40 16.24 14.39 -13.56
CA LEU A 40 15.29 14.94 -12.59
C LEU A 40 15.76 14.65 -11.15
N PHE A 41 16.57 13.62 -10.97
CA PHE A 41 17.12 13.19 -9.68
C PHE A 41 18.47 13.82 -9.30
N ASP A 42 19.09 14.63 -10.17
CA ASP A 42 20.37 15.31 -9.94
C ASP A 42 20.22 16.81 -9.65
N THR A 43 19.03 17.28 -9.29
CA THR A 43 18.83 18.68 -8.89
C THR A 43 19.17 18.88 -7.41
N PRO A 44 19.62 20.07 -6.98
CA PRO A 44 19.84 20.36 -5.56
C PRO A 44 18.60 20.12 -4.68
N GLU A 45 17.40 20.16 -5.27
CA GLU A 45 16.13 19.86 -4.61
C GLU A 45 15.86 18.36 -4.45
N THR A 46 16.45 17.50 -5.30
CA THR A 46 16.27 16.04 -5.28
C THR A 46 17.47 15.28 -4.73
N LEU A 47 18.64 15.93 -4.60
CA LEU A 47 19.81 15.40 -3.91
C LEU A 47 19.55 15.32 -2.39
N GLU A 48 19.20 14.12 -1.91
CA GLU A 48 19.15 13.87 -0.48
C GLU A 48 20.55 14.10 0.12
N THR A 49 20.63 15.06 1.04
CA THR A 49 21.84 15.23 1.84
C THR A 49 21.96 14.01 2.75
N PRO A 50 23.06 13.22 2.65
CA PRO A 50 23.27 12.09 3.55
C PRO A 50 23.14 12.57 4.99
N LEU A 51 22.39 11.83 5.82
CA LEU A 51 22.17 12.21 7.21
C LEU A 51 23.53 12.51 7.87
N ALA A 52 23.66 13.71 8.44
CA ALA A 52 24.92 14.21 9.00
C ALA A 52 25.52 13.27 10.07
N ASN A 53 24.69 12.44 10.72
CA ASN A 53 25.08 11.45 11.71
C ASN A 53 24.41 10.10 11.42
N ARG A 54 25.10 9.00 11.78
CA ARG A 54 24.51 7.64 11.76
C ARG A 54 23.30 7.60 12.68
N ARG A 55 22.20 7.03 12.20
CA ARG A 55 20.95 6.85 12.95
C ARG A 55 20.47 5.41 12.87
N ALA A 56 19.83 4.94 13.93
CA ALA A 56 19.09 3.69 13.93
C ALA A 56 17.60 3.96 13.63
N GLY A 57 16.97 3.08 12.87
CA GLY A 57 15.53 3.08 12.64
C GLY A 57 14.93 1.72 13.02
N LEU A 58 13.65 1.73 13.40
CA LEU A 58 12.87 0.52 13.66
C LEU A 58 11.86 0.34 12.53
N LEU A 59 11.91 -0.79 11.83
CA LEU A 59 10.89 -1.18 10.86
C LEU A 59 10.01 -2.27 11.44
N VAL A 60 8.70 -2.01 11.51
CA VAL A 60 7.74 -2.98 12.05
C VAL A 60 6.36 -2.82 11.38
N PRO A 61 5.71 -3.91 10.94
CA PRO A 61 4.35 -3.84 10.43
C PRO A 61 3.35 -3.50 11.55
N VAL A 62 2.43 -2.55 11.32
CA VAL A 62 1.43 -2.16 12.33
C VAL A 62 0.60 -3.34 12.79
N PHE A 63 0.12 -4.19 11.87
CA PHE A 63 -0.71 -5.34 12.22
C PHE A 63 -0.02 -6.32 13.19
N ALA A 64 1.33 -6.37 13.19
CA ALA A 64 2.10 -7.27 14.02
C ALA A 64 2.37 -6.72 15.43
N MET A 65 2.27 -5.40 15.63
CA MET A 65 2.42 -4.79 16.95
C MET A 65 1.32 -5.26 17.91
N ARG A 66 1.62 -5.27 19.21
CA ARG A 66 0.67 -5.65 20.25
C ARG A 66 0.76 -4.66 21.41
N HIS A 67 -0.38 -4.35 22.01
CA HIS A 67 -0.45 -3.64 23.29
C HIS A 67 -1.34 -4.43 24.25
N LYS A 68 -1.47 -3.94 25.49
CA LYS A 68 -2.13 -4.68 26.57
C LYS A 68 -3.58 -5.09 26.25
N ASP A 69 -4.31 -4.22 25.58
CA ASP A 69 -5.77 -4.27 25.41
C ASP A 69 -6.19 -4.34 23.93
N ASP A 70 -5.29 -4.74 23.02
CA ASP A 70 -5.60 -4.88 21.58
C ASP A 70 -6.50 -6.08 21.26
N PHE A 71 -7.07 -6.04 20.05
CA PHE A 71 -7.99 -7.04 19.51
C PHE A 71 -7.29 -8.15 18.68
N GLY A 72 -6.03 -8.47 18.99
CA GLY A 72 -5.22 -9.45 18.28
C GLY A 72 -4.50 -8.92 17.04
N VAL A 73 -4.53 -7.60 16.84
CA VAL A 73 -3.86 -6.86 15.76
C VAL A 73 -3.39 -5.52 16.32
N GLY A 74 -2.25 -5.02 15.86
CA GLY A 74 -1.81 -3.67 16.23
C GLY A 74 -2.67 -2.59 15.56
N ASP A 75 -2.70 -1.42 16.18
CA ASP A 75 -3.54 -0.29 15.81
C ASP A 75 -2.86 1.05 16.14
N THR A 76 -3.58 2.17 16.02
CA THR A 76 -3.06 3.52 16.29
C THR A 76 -2.45 3.67 17.68
N ARG A 77 -2.94 2.94 18.70
CA ARG A 77 -2.33 2.95 20.02
C ARG A 77 -1.00 2.21 20.02
N ALA A 78 -0.94 1.04 19.38
CA ALA A 78 0.31 0.30 19.23
C ALA A 78 1.39 1.15 18.53
N VAL A 79 1.01 1.95 17.53
CA VAL A 79 1.92 2.87 16.84
C VAL A 79 2.41 3.98 17.79
N ARG A 80 1.54 4.57 18.60
CA ARG A 80 1.92 5.57 19.61
C ARG A 80 2.91 4.99 20.63
N GLU A 81 2.62 3.79 21.15
CA GLU A 81 3.53 3.09 22.07
C GLU A 81 4.87 2.73 21.40
N ALA A 82 4.88 2.41 20.10
CA ALA A 82 6.10 2.19 19.34
C ALA A 82 6.91 3.49 19.13
N ILE A 83 6.25 4.64 18.95
CA ILE A 83 6.93 5.95 18.90
C ILE A 83 7.60 6.25 20.23
N ASP A 84 6.89 6.04 21.35
CA ASP A 84 7.44 6.23 22.69
C ASP A 84 8.64 5.30 22.94
N PHE A 85 8.54 4.04 22.51
CA PHE A 85 9.64 3.09 22.56
C PHE A 85 10.84 3.56 21.73
N CYS A 86 10.61 4.05 20.51
CA CYS A 86 11.66 4.57 19.65
C CYS A 86 12.38 5.75 20.30
N ALA A 87 11.63 6.71 20.85
CA ALA A 87 12.17 7.87 21.53
C ALA A 87 13.01 7.48 22.76
N ALA A 88 12.51 6.53 23.58
CA ALA A 88 13.21 6.05 24.76
C ALA A 88 14.52 5.30 24.44
N ASN A 89 14.62 4.69 23.25
CA ASN A 89 15.76 3.87 22.83
C ASN A 89 16.62 4.52 21.74
N SER A 90 16.45 5.83 21.49
CA SER A 90 17.23 6.58 20.49
C SER A 90 17.10 6.06 19.05
N PHE A 91 16.00 5.39 18.71
CA PHE A 91 15.63 5.17 17.31
C PHE A 91 15.12 6.49 16.73
N ALA A 92 15.71 6.91 15.62
CA ALA A 92 15.39 8.19 15.00
C ALA A 92 14.20 8.11 14.04
N VAL A 93 13.86 6.91 13.56
CA VAL A 93 12.81 6.67 12.58
C VAL A 93 12.02 5.44 12.98
N LEU A 94 10.69 5.55 12.98
CA LEU A 94 9.78 4.42 12.98
C LEU A 94 9.25 4.25 11.54
N GLN A 95 9.61 3.16 10.88
CA GLN A 95 9.12 2.80 9.57
C GLN A 95 8.05 1.71 9.71
N ILE A 96 6.94 1.88 9.01
CA ILE A 96 5.84 0.92 8.98
C ILE A 96 5.60 0.41 7.56
N LEU A 97 4.98 -0.77 7.46
CA LEU A 97 4.43 -1.24 6.19
C LEU A 97 3.20 -0.40 5.81
N PRO A 98 2.77 -0.40 4.54
CA PRO A 98 1.56 0.31 4.13
C PRO A 98 0.34 -0.10 4.97
N ILE A 99 -0.47 0.90 5.34
CA ILE A 99 -1.64 0.76 6.23
C ILE A 99 -2.97 1.02 5.51
N HIS A 100 -2.92 0.96 4.18
CA HIS A 100 -4.09 1.18 3.33
C HIS A 100 -5.11 0.04 3.47
N GLU A 101 -6.36 0.34 3.12
CA GLU A 101 -7.41 -0.67 3.09
C GLU A 101 -7.10 -1.73 2.01
N THR A 102 -7.19 -3.00 2.41
CA THR A 102 -6.94 -4.17 1.55
C THR A 102 -8.18 -5.04 1.50
N PHE A 103 -8.36 -5.81 0.42
CA PHE A 103 -9.43 -6.80 0.31
C PHE A 103 -8.84 -8.18 -0.03
N GLY A 104 -9.38 -9.24 0.57
CA GLY A 104 -8.93 -10.61 0.30
C GLY A 104 -7.76 -11.07 1.17
N ASP A 105 -6.54 -11.10 0.62
CA ASP A 105 -5.37 -11.76 1.20
C ASP A 105 -4.71 -11.01 2.38
N HIS A 106 -5.23 -9.83 2.72
CA HIS A 106 -4.72 -8.94 3.78
C HIS A 106 -3.26 -8.50 3.57
N SER A 107 -2.73 -8.63 2.34
CA SER A 107 -1.37 -8.18 2.02
C SER A 107 -1.32 -6.66 2.02
N PRO A 108 -0.39 -6.02 2.77
CA PRO A 108 -0.25 -4.57 2.79
C PRO A 108 0.17 -3.99 1.43
N TYR A 109 0.60 -4.84 0.49
CA TYR A 109 0.98 -4.45 -0.87
C TYR A 109 -0.13 -4.67 -1.91
N ASN A 110 -1.31 -5.11 -1.49
CA ASN A 110 -2.48 -5.27 -2.35
C ASN A 110 -3.66 -4.38 -1.89
N PRO A 111 -3.48 -3.04 -1.82
CA PRO A 111 -4.54 -2.15 -1.37
C PRO A 111 -5.61 -1.94 -2.44
N ILE A 112 -6.86 -1.75 -2.00
CA ILE A 112 -7.96 -1.35 -2.89
C ILE A 112 -7.99 0.16 -3.13
N SER A 113 -7.17 0.92 -2.40
CA SER A 113 -7.02 2.37 -2.53
C SER A 113 -5.63 2.81 -2.07
N SER A 114 -5.00 3.72 -2.80
CA SER A 114 -3.76 4.38 -2.37
C SER A 114 -3.99 5.52 -1.37
N ARG A 115 -5.25 5.84 -1.06
CA ARG A 115 -5.63 6.95 -0.16
C ARG A 115 -6.30 6.47 1.11
N ALA A 116 -7.23 5.52 1.00
CA ALA A 116 -8.00 5.06 2.16
C ALA A 116 -7.13 4.23 3.11
N LEU A 117 -7.17 4.59 4.39
CA LEU A 117 -6.55 3.81 5.47
C LEU A 117 -7.47 2.67 5.90
N SER A 118 -6.89 1.57 6.38
CA SER A 118 -7.71 0.45 6.84
C SER A 118 -8.36 0.72 8.20
N PRO A 119 -9.70 0.56 8.35
CA PRO A 119 -10.38 0.72 9.64
C PRO A 119 -9.91 -0.28 10.70
N VAL A 120 -9.24 -1.37 10.32
CA VAL A 120 -8.70 -2.35 11.29
C VAL A 120 -7.66 -1.73 12.23
N TYR A 121 -6.98 -0.67 11.79
CA TYR A 121 -5.94 0.00 12.55
C TYR A 121 -6.48 1.07 13.51
N ILE A 122 -7.80 1.28 13.60
CA ILE A 122 -8.38 2.18 14.59
C ILE A 122 -8.31 1.54 15.98
N HIS A 123 -7.71 2.23 16.95
CA HIS A 123 -7.79 1.86 18.36
C HIS A 123 -9.24 2.03 18.86
N LEU A 124 -9.84 0.94 19.34
CA LEU A 124 -11.23 0.93 19.79
C LEU A 124 -11.33 1.34 21.26
N ASP A 125 -11.29 2.66 21.51
CA ASP A 125 -11.43 3.27 22.82
C ASP A 125 -12.64 4.22 22.84
N PRO A 126 -13.59 4.08 23.79
CA PRO A 126 -14.71 5.02 23.96
C PRO A 126 -14.28 6.49 24.12
N ALA A 127 -13.07 6.76 24.58
CA ALA A 127 -12.53 8.12 24.69
C ALA A 127 -12.03 8.69 23.34
N GLU A 128 -11.72 7.84 22.36
CA GLU A 128 -11.20 8.24 21.05
C GLU A 128 -12.23 8.08 19.92
N VAL A 129 -13.21 7.19 20.08
CA VAL A 129 -14.20 6.85 19.05
C VAL A 129 -15.59 7.32 19.49
N PRO A 130 -16.10 8.43 18.94
CA PRO A 130 -17.44 8.94 19.25
C PRO A 130 -18.55 7.89 19.03
N GLY A 131 -19.45 7.76 20.00
CA GLY A 131 -20.56 6.79 19.95
C GLY A 131 -20.17 5.34 20.30
N LEU A 132 -18.89 5.06 20.54
CA LEU A 132 -18.43 3.76 21.01
C LEU A 132 -18.65 3.63 22.52
N LEU A 133 -19.31 2.56 22.96
CA LEU A 133 -19.50 2.27 24.38
C LEU A 133 -18.64 1.09 24.80
N ALA A 134 -18.15 1.10 26.05
CA ALA A 134 -17.39 -0.03 26.61
C ALA A 134 -18.18 -1.35 26.54
N ALA A 135 -19.50 -1.30 26.75
CA ALA A 135 -20.38 -2.45 26.65
C ALA A 135 -20.41 -3.09 25.24
N ASP A 136 -20.15 -2.31 24.18
CA ASP A 136 -20.07 -2.86 22.83
C ASP A 136 -18.80 -3.68 22.64
N LEU A 137 -17.69 -3.24 23.22
CA LEU A 137 -16.42 -3.98 23.19
C LEU A 137 -16.53 -5.28 23.97
N GLU A 138 -17.12 -5.24 25.17
CA GLU A 138 -17.33 -6.44 25.99
C GLU A 138 -18.24 -7.46 25.32
N ARG A 139 -19.32 -6.98 24.67
CA ARG A 139 -20.26 -7.82 23.93
C ARG A 139 -19.64 -8.39 22.66
N ALA A 140 -18.92 -7.56 21.91
CA ALA A 140 -18.34 -7.96 20.63
C ALA A 140 -17.15 -8.91 20.85
N ALA A 141 -16.34 -8.70 21.90
CA ALA A 141 -15.19 -9.53 22.22
C ALA A 141 -15.12 -9.96 23.69
N PRO A 142 -15.88 -11.00 24.10
CA PRO A 142 -15.79 -11.53 25.45
C PRO A 142 -14.36 -11.95 25.81
N LYS A 143 -13.93 -11.73 27.06
CA LYS A 143 -12.54 -11.91 27.52
C LYS A 143 -11.89 -13.24 27.10
N ALA A 144 -12.63 -14.34 27.20
CA ALA A 144 -12.12 -15.67 26.83
C ALA A 144 -11.82 -15.78 25.32
N TRP A 145 -12.69 -15.20 24.48
CA TRP A 145 -12.49 -15.18 23.03
C TRP A 145 -11.40 -14.18 22.64
N LEU A 146 -11.36 -12.99 23.26
CA LEU A 146 -10.30 -12.00 23.05
C LEU A 146 -8.91 -12.58 23.39
N ALA A 147 -8.79 -13.32 24.49
CA ALA A 147 -7.55 -13.99 24.86
C ALA A 147 -7.08 -14.95 23.75
N GLN A 148 -7.99 -15.72 23.16
CA GLN A 148 -7.68 -16.59 22.02
C GLN A 148 -7.35 -15.76 20.77
N LEU A 149 -8.06 -14.67 20.50
CA LEU A 149 -7.84 -13.82 19.34
C LEU A 149 -6.41 -13.26 19.29
N ARG A 150 -5.83 -13.00 20.47
CA ARG A 150 -4.48 -12.45 20.64
C ARG A 150 -3.34 -13.45 20.47
N THR A 151 -3.60 -14.77 20.44
CA THR A 151 -2.55 -15.79 20.34
C THR A 151 -2.10 -16.03 18.90
N GLY A 152 -0.78 -16.14 18.70
CA GLY A 152 -0.19 -16.57 17.42
C GLY A 152 -0.26 -15.50 16.33
N ILE A 153 -0.40 -15.95 15.08
CA ILE A 153 -0.54 -15.07 13.91
C ILE A 153 -1.81 -14.23 14.00
N VAL A 154 -1.80 -13.06 13.34
CA VAL A 154 -2.98 -12.19 13.27
C VAL A 154 -4.13 -12.93 12.58
N LYS A 155 -5.27 -13.02 13.26
CA LYS A 155 -6.46 -13.72 12.77
C LYS A 155 -7.36 -12.76 11.99
N HIS A 156 -6.88 -12.25 10.85
CA HIS A 156 -7.55 -11.18 10.09
C HIS A 156 -9.03 -11.45 9.80
N GLY A 157 -9.38 -12.70 9.44
CA GLY A 157 -10.77 -13.11 9.18
C GLY A 157 -11.72 -13.02 10.38
N SER A 158 -11.20 -12.91 11.60
CA SER A 158 -11.98 -12.65 12.81
C SER A 158 -11.89 -11.18 13.25
N VAL A 159 -10.69 -10.60 13.17
CA VAL A 159 -10.44 -9.23 13.68
C VAL A 159 -11.07 -8.15 12.80
N HIS A 160 -10.98 -8.27 11.47
CA HIS A 160 -11.52 -7.26 10.55
C HIS A 160 -13.06 -7.14 10.69
N PRO A 161 -13.85 -8.23 10.61
CA PRO A 161 -15.30 -8.12 10.78
C PRO A 161 -15.69 -7.62 12.17
N LEU A 162 -14.99 -8.08 13.22
CA LEU A 162 -15.22 -7.64 14.59
C LEU A 162 -15.06 -6.12 14.73
N LYS A 163 -13.90 -5.58 14.35
CA LYS A 163 -13.65 -4.14 14.43
C LYS A 163 -14.65 -3.36 13.58
N MET A 164 -15.01 -3.88 12.41
CA MET A 164 -15.96 -3.19 11.55
C MET A 164 -17.37 -3.14 12.14
N GLN A 165 -17.87 -4.23 12.71
CA GLN A 165 -19.16 -4.27 13.38
C GLN A 165 -19.24 -3.28 14.55
N VAL A 166 -18.17 -3.21 15.36
CA VAL A 166 -18.08 -2.27 16.48
C VAL A 166 -18.11 -0.82 15.98
N LEU A 167 -17.33 -0.49 14.94
CA LEU A 167 -17.29 0.86 14.37
C LEU A 167 -18.62 1.26 13.71
N GLN A 168 -19.33 0.33 13.07
CA GLN A 168 -20.66 0.59 12.51
C GLN A 168 -21.70 0.90 13.60
N LEU A 169 -21.60 0.23 14.75
CA LEU A 169 -22.46 0.51 15.88
C LEU A 169 -22.16 1.89 16.49
N ALA A 170 -20.88 2.24 16.65
CA ALA A 170 -20.47 3.57 17.07
C ALA A 170 -20.97 4.66 16.11
N TRP A 171 -20.83 4.42 14.80
CA TRP A 171 -21.34 5.30 13.75
C TRP A 171 -22.85 5.55 13.85
N HIS A 172 -23.65 4.52 14.16
CA HIS A 172 -25.09 4.71 14.33
C HIS A 172 -25.41 5.67 15.49
N ARG A 173 -24.67 5.62 16.60
CA ARG A 173 -24.86 6.56 17.72
C ARG A 173 -24.31 7.94 17.42
N PHE A 174 -23.18 8.02 16.71
CA PHE A 174 -22.62 9.28 16.22
C PHE A 174 -23.65 10.07 15.41
N LEU A 175 -24.40 9.40 14.52
CA LEU A 175 -25.48 10.02 13.75
C LEU A 175 -26.68 10.47 14.59
N ASN A 176 -26.95 9.79 15.72
CA ASN A 176 -28.13 10.01 16.55
C ASN A 176 -27.89 10.97 17.74
N GLY A 177 -26.80 11.75 17.72
CA GLY A 177 -26.58 12.85 18.66
C GLY A 177 -25.27 12.79 19.45
N GLU A 178 -24.58 11.65 19.49
CA GLU A 178 -23.26 11.57 20.17
C GLU A 178 -22.11 12.19 19.36
N GLY A 179 -22.38 12.61 18.12
CA GLY A 179 -21.41 13.25 17.23
C GLY A 179 -21.52 14.78 17.13
N GLU A 180 -22.40 15.43 17.88
CA GLU A 180 -22.78 16.83 17.62
C GLU A 180 -21.58 17.79 17.57
N GLY A 181 -20.58 17.62 18.44
CA GLY A 181 -19.35 18.44 18.46
C GLY A 181 -18.35 18.16 17.33
N LEU A 182 -18.46 17.04 16.62
CA LEU A 182 -17.53 16.60 15.57
C LEU A 182 -18.21 16.51 14.19
N MET A 183 -19.53 16.70 14.12
CA MET A 183 -20.30 16.56 12.89
C MET A 183 -19.89 17.58 11.82
N GLU A 184 -19.53 18.80 12.24
CA GLU A 184 -19.03 19.83 11.32
C GLU A 184 -17.66 19.47 10.75
N GLU A 185 -16.73 19.01 11.59
CA GLU A 185 -15.41 18.53 11.16
C GLU A 185 -15.52 17.33 10.22
N PHE A 186 -16.41 16.38 10.54
CA PHE A 186 -16.70 15.25 9.67
C PHE A 186 -17.23 15.68 8.29
N ARG A 187 -18.15 16.66 8.24
CA ARG A 187 -18.66 17.22 6.98
C ARG A 187 -17.56 17.94 6.20
N ALA A 188 -16.70 18.70 6.88
CA ALA A 188 -15.57 19.38 6.28
C ALA A 188 -14.58 18.39 5.65
N PHE A 189 -14.24 17.31 6.37
CA PHE A 189 -13.42 16.22 5.84
C PHE A 189 -14.03 15.60 4.59
N LYS A 190 -15.34 15.30 4.61
CA LYS A 190 -16.04 14.74 3.44
C LYS A 190 -15.97 15.65 2.22
N GLU A 191 -16.17 16.96 2.39
CA GLU A 191 -16.10 17.89 1.26
C GLU A 191 -14.65 18.05 0.76
N GLN A 192 -13.67 18.11 1.67
CA GLN A 192 -12.25 18.19 1.32
C GLN A 192 -11.77 16.97 0.51
N GLU A 193 -12.21 15.77 0.88
CA GLU A 193 -11.76 14.51 0.27
C GLU A 193 -12.73 13.97 -0.81
N LYS A 194 -13.76 14.73 -1.17
CA LYS A 194 -14.85 14.33 -2.07
C LYS A 194 -14.40 13.77 -3.41
N ALA A 195 -13.29 14.28 -3.95
CA ALA A 195 -12.76 13.89 -5.26
C ALA A 195 -12.48 12.38 -5.39
N TRP A 196 -12.24 11.67 -4.29
CA TRP A 196 -11.99 10.23 -4.29
C TRP A 196 -12.87 9.46 -3.30
N LEU A 197 -13.33 10.11 -2.21
CA LEU A 197 -14.04 9.46 -1.13
C LEU A 197 -15.37 8.83 -1.60
N ASP A 198 -16.14 9.52 -2.43
CA ASP A 198 -17.42 9.03 -2.94
C ASP A 198 -17.24 7.76 -3.79
N HIS A 199 -16.25 7.75 -4.67
CA HIS A 199 -15.93 6.57 -5.48
C HIS A 199 -15.45 5.39 -4.63
N TYR A 200 -14.60 5.66 -3.64
CA TYR A 200 -14.10 4.64 -2.73
C TYR A 200 -15.23 4.02 -1.89
N THR A 201 -16.09 4.85 -1.30
CA THR A 201 -17.19 4.38 -0.45
C THR A 201 -18.28 3.65 -1.22
N MET A 202 -18.47 3.95 -2.52
CA MET A 202 -19.38 3.20 -3.40
C MET A 202 -18.82 1.81 -3.78
N PHE A 203 -17.49 1.68 -3.89
CA PHE A 203 -16.83 0.43 -4.25
C PHE A 203 -16.76 -0.58 -3.09
N ARG A 204 -16.52 -0.09 -1.86
CA ARG A 204 -16.34 -0.90 -0.65
C ARG A 204 -17.64 -1.52 -0.16
#